data_AF-A0A150PIR4-F1
#
_entry.id   AF-A0A150PIR4-F1
#
_cell.length_a   1.000
_cell.length_b   1.000
_cell.length_c   1.000
_cell.angle_alpha   90.00
_cell.angle_beta   90.00
_cell.angle_gamma   90.00
#
_symmetry.space_group_name_H-M   'P 1'
#
loop_
_entity.id
_entity.type
_entity.pdbx_description
1 polymer ?
#
loop_
_entity_poly.entity_id
_entity_poly.type
_entity_poly.pdbx_seq_one_letter_code
_entity_poly.pdbx_strand_id
1 'polypeptide(L)'
;DATAIATNKILPPLESEELTARARALFDAIVKNEPALADPFWFPKEPFIPLKDVKDPGKYWDNLHAAYANDVKAMHRKRKSWEGARFVGFEVGSRPKWVPPGDEVNKIGYYRSFHGKLKVELDGKPASLDVHTIISWQGRWYITHLGDFKKR
;
A
#
# COMPACT_ATOMS: atom_id res chain seq x y z
N ASP A 1 -15.83 11.87 11.72
CA ASP A 1 -16.78 12.16 10.63
C ASP A 1 -17.57 10.90 10.30
N ALA A 2 -18.91 10.95 10.41
CA ALA A 2 -19.80 9.80 10.23
C ALA A 2 -19.79 9.29 8.78
N THR A 3 -19.55 10.18 7.81
CA THR A 3 -19.46 9.84 6.38
C THR A 3 -18.27 8.93 6.08
N ALA A 4 -17.11 9.24 6.68
CA ALA A 4 -15.91 8.41 6.55
C ALA A 4 -16.13 6.97 7.08
N ILE A 5 -16.83 6.84 8.21
CA ILE A 5 -17.13 5.54 8.83
C ILE A 5 -18.09 4.72 7.94
N ALA A 6 -19.10 5.35 7.36
CA ALA A 6 -20.05 4.68 6.46
C ALA A 6 -19.36 4.16 5.19
N THR A 7 -18.53 4.98 4.55
CA THR A 7 -17.80 4.59 3.33
C THR A 7 -16.74 3.52 3.56
N ASN A 8 -16.17 3.41 4.77
CA ASN A 8 -15.18 2.37 5.07
C ASN A 8 -15.78 0.96 5.06
N LYS A 9 -17.07 0.82 5.35
CA LYS A 9 -17.77 -0.47 5.30
C LYS A 9 -18.07 -0.94 3.88
N ILE A 10 -17.85 -0.10 2.87
CA ILE A 10 -17.99 -0.47 1.47
C ILE A 10 -16.66 -1.05 1.01
N LEU A 11 -16.69 -2.31 0.56
CA LEU A 11 -15.53 -2.93 -0.05
C LEU A 11 -15.14 -2.14 -1.31
N PRO A 12 -13.92 -1.56 -1.38
CA PRO A 12 -13.49 -0.88 -2.60
C PRO A 12 -13.45 -1.85 -3.78
N PRO A 13 -13.62 -1.37 -5.02
CA PRO A 13 -13.38 -2.18 -6.21
C PRO A 13 -12.01 -2.86 -6.15
N LEU A 14 -11.94 -4.11 -6.59
CA LEU A 14 -10.68 -4.85 -6.66
C LEU A 14 -9.81 -4.36 -7.83
N GLU A 15 -10.43 -3.69 -8.79
CA GLU A 15 -9.83 -3.07 -9.95
C GLU A 15 -10.50 -1.71 -10.19
N SER A 16 -9.72 -0.68 -10.44
CA SER A 16 -10.19 0.65 -10.84
C SER A 16 -9.04 1.44 -11.46
N GLU A 17 -9.35 2.43 -12.31
CA GLU A 17 -8.33 3.29 -12.90
C GLU A 17 -7.47 4.00 -11.84
N GLU A 18 -8.10 4.42 -10.74
CA GLU A 18 -7.41 5.05 -9.62
C GLU A 18 -6.42 4.09 -8.94
N LEU A 19 -6.84 2.85 -8.68
CA LEU A 19 -5.97 1.81 -8.10
C LEU A 19 -4.80 1.50 -9.03
N THR A 20 -5.07 1.35 -10.34
CA THR A 20 -4.06 1.11 -11.36
C THR A 20 -3.06 2.27 -11.44
N ALA A 21 -3.52 3.53 -11.34
CA ALA A 21 -2.67 4.71 -11.36
C ALA A 21 -1.73 4.76 -10.14
N ARG A 22 -2.25 4.51 -8.92
CA ARG A 22 -1.43 4.44 -7.69
C ARG A 22 -0.41 3.31 -7.76
N ALA A 23 -0.79 2.15 -8.28
CA ALA A 23 0.12 1.03 -8.46
C ALA A 23 1.21 1.32 -9.51
N ARG A 24 0.88 2.01 -10.60
CA ARG A 24 1.86 2.49 -11.59
C ARG A 24 2.84 3.48 -10.97
N ALA A 25 2.37 4.39 -10.12
CA ALA A 25 3.23 5.34 -9.42
C ALA A 25 4.23 4.62 -8.49
N LEU A 26 3.81 3.56 -7.79
CA LEU A 26 4.72 2.68 -7.04
C LEU A 26 5.75 2.00 -7.96
N PHE A 27 5.34 1.49 -9.12
CA PHE A 27 6.27 0.90 -10.08
C PHE A 27 7.33 1.93 -10.52
N ASP A 28 6.90 3.14 -10.88
CA ASP A 28 7.80 4.21 -11.30
C ASP A 28 8.78 4.60 -10.17
N ALA A 29 8.29 4.66 -8.93
CA ALA A 29 9.13 4.90 -7.75
C ALA A 29 10.22 3.83 -7.57
N ILE A 30 9.87 2.56 -7.80
CA ILE A 30 10.83 1.44 -7.73
C ILE A 30 11.83 1.53 -8.88
N VAL A 31 11.38 1.72 -10.11
CA VAL A 31 12.27 1.77 -11.29
C VAL A 31 13.25 2.94 -11.19
N LYS A 32 12.77 4.13 -10.82
CA LYS A 32 13.58 5.36 -10.73
C LYS A 32 14.35 5.50 -9.42
N ASN A 33 14.09 4.61 -8.46
CA ASN A 33 14.61 4.74 -7.08
C ASN A 33 14.22 6.07 -6.41
N GLU A 34 12.99 6.52 -6.66
CA GLU A 34 12.41 7.78 -6.17
C GLU A 34 11.17 7.49 -5.31
N PRO A 35 11.32 7.21 -3.99
CA PRO A 35 10.20 6.76 -3.16
C PRO A 35 9.01 7.71 -3.08
N ALA A 36 9.24 9.03 -3.21
CA ALA A 36 8.18 10.03 -3.15
C ALA A 36 7.11 9.84 -4.25
N LEU A 37 7.48 9.24 -5.39
CA LEU A 37 6.51 8.92 -6.45
C LEU A 37 5.46 7.89 -5.99
N ALA A 38 5.76 7.10 -4.96
CA ALA A 38 4.85 6.08 -4.44
C ALA A 38 3.91 6.61 -3.34
N ASP A 39 4.11 7.84 -2.85
CA ASP A 39 3.31 8.44 -1.77
C ASP A 39 1.81 8.44 -2.05
N PRO A 40 1.31 8.60 -3.29
CA PRO A 40 -0.12 8.43 -3.55
C PRO A 40 -0.64 7.04 -3.17
N PHE A 41 0.15 5.97 -3.26
CA PHE A 41 -0.33 4.65 -2.86
C PHE A 41 -0.18 4.37 -1.36
N TRP A 42 0.59 5.19 -0.64
CA TRP A 42 0.77 5.07 0.80
C TRP A 42 -0.44 5.61 1.57
N PHE A 43 -0.76 4.99 2.70
CA PHE A 43 -1.90 5.44 3.52
C PHE A 43 -1.62 6.81 4.17
N PRO A 44 -2.45 7.84 3.92
CA PRO A 44 -2.13 9.22 4.31
C PRO A 44 -2.15 9.43 5.83
N LYS A 45 -1.41 10.45 6.28
CA LYS A 45 -1.18 10.74 7.71
C LYS A 45 -2.46 11.24 8.40
N GLU A 46 -3.21 12.10 7.71
CA GLU A 46 -4.42 12.74 8.22
C GLU A 46 -5.47 11.72 8.68
N PRO A 47 -5.83 10.67 7.90
CA PRO A 47 -6.74 9.63 8.40
C PRO A 47 -6.08 8.61 9.32
N PHE A 48 -4.75 8.44 9.30
CA PHE A 48 -4.06 7.53 10.22
C PHE A 48 -4.15 7.96 11.67
N ILE A 49 -3.98 9.26 11.94
CA ILE A 49 -4.01 9.84 13.29
C ILE A 49 -5.30 9.50 14.07
N PRO A 50 -6.52 9.76 13.53
CA PRO A 50 -7.75 9.40 14.22
C PRO A 50 -8.10 7.91 14.12
N LEU A 51 -7.53 7.16 13.18
CA LEU A 51 -7.77 5.74 13.02
C LEU A 51 -7.06 4.91 14.10
N LYS A 52 -5.82 5.27 14.47
CA LYS A 52 -5.00 4.47 15.40
C LYS A 52 -5.28 4.79 16.86
N ASP A 53 -5.27 3.75 17.68
CA ASP A 53 -5.40 3.85 19.14
C ASP A 53 -4.06 3.63 19.85
N VAL A 54 -3.08 4.45 19.49
CA VAL A 54 -1.70 4.36 20.01
C VAL A 54 -1.25 5.70 20.58
N LYS A 55 -0.24 5.67 21.44
CA LYS A 55 0.45 6.87 21.91
C LYS A 55 1.22 7.49 20.73
N ASP A 56 0.95 8.76 20.44
CA ASP A 56 1.57 9.53 19.34
C ASP A 56 1.45 8.85 17.96
N PRO A 57 0.24 8.80 17.39
CA PRO A 57 0.03 8.19 16.07
C PRO A 57 0.75 8.96 14.94
N GLY A 58 1.05 10.25 15.14
CA GLY A 58 1.79 11.05 14.17
C GLY A 58 3.22 10.55 14.00
N LYS A 59 3.96 10.37 15.11
CA LYS A 59 5.30 9.81 15.08
C LYS A 59 5.32 8.37 14.60
N TYR A 60 4.30 7.60 14.96
CA TYR A 60 4.18 6.22 14.48
C TYR A 60 4.04 6.15 12.96
N TRP A 61 3.20 7.02 12.39
CA TRP A 61 3.07 7.15 10.94
C TRP A 61 4.41 7.50 10.27
N ASP A 62 5.14 8.47 10.81
CA ASP A 62 6.44 8.91 10.24
C ASP A 62 7.43 7.74 10.17
N ASN A 63 7.46 6.89 11.20
CA ASN A 63 8.32 5.70 11.22
C ASN A 63 7.90 4.66 10.17
N LEU A 64 6.60 4.45 9.98
CA LEU A 64 6.07 3.52 8.98
C LEU A 64 6.33 4.03 7.56
N HIS A 65 6.13 5.31 7.30
CA HIS A 65 6.41 5.92 5.99
C HIS A 65 7.91 5.89 5.67
N ALA A 66 8.78 6.14 6.65
CA ALA A 66 10.22 5.96 6.46
C ALA A 66 10.60 4.50 6.14
N ALA A 67 9.93 3.52 6.75
CA ALA A 67 10.12 2.11 6.42
C ALA A 67 9.64 1.80 4.99
N TYR A 68 8.48 2.31 4.60
CA TYR A 68 7.94 2.20 3.24
C TYR A 68 8.91 2.75 2.19
N ALA A 69 9.44 3.96 2.40
CA ALA A 69 10.43 4.54 1.50
C ALA A 69 11.72 3.70 1.40
N ASN A 70 12.15 3.09 2.51
CA ASN A 70 13.29 2.18 2.51
C ASN A 70 13.00 0.87 1.78
N ASP A 71 11.76 0.37 1.85
CA ASP A 71 11.34 -0.83 1.13
C ASP A 71 11.29 -0.58 -0.38
N VAL A 72 10.84 0.60 -0.84
CA VAL A 72 10.91 0.99 -2.27
C VAL A 72 12.36 0.93 -2.76
N LYS A 73 13.29 1.55 -2.02
CA LYS A 73 14.72 1.52 -2.35
C LYS A 73 15.28 0.08 -2.31
N ALA A 74 14.83 -0.73 -1.36
CA ALA A 74 15.24 -2.12 -1.25
C ALA A 74 14.75 -2.97 -2.43
N MET A 75 13.52 -2.73 -2.90
CA MET A 75 12.98 -3.36 -4.10
C MET A 75 13.77 -2.94 -5.33
N HIS A 76 14.09 -1.66 -5.49
CA HIS A 76 14.94 -1.18 -6.59
C HIS A 76 16.27 -1.95 -6.65
N ARG A 77 16.94 -2.11 -5.50
CA ARG A 77 18.23 -2.84 -5.40
C ARG A 77 18.16 -4.34 -5.69
N LYS A 78 16.97 -4.95 -5.81
CA LYS A 78 16.84 -6.37 -6.20
C LYS A 78 17.33 -6.62 -7.63
N ARG A 79 17.46 -5.58 -8.45
CA ARG A 79 17.96 -5.66 -9.82
C ARG A 79 19.10 -4.69 -10.03
N LYS A 80 20.04 -5.06 -10.89
CA LYS A 80 21.13 -4.17 -11.33
C LYS A 80 20.64 -3.09 -12.30
N SER A 81 19.65 -3.43 -13.13
CA SER A 81 19.01 -2.53 -14.08
C SER A 81 17.50 -2.82 -14.16
N TRP A 82 16.73 -1.76 -14.38
CA TRP A 82 15.30 -1.77 -14.65
C TRP A 82 14.98 -1.39 -16.10
N GLU A 83 16.00 -1.29 -16.96
CA GLU A 83 15.81 -1.07 -18.39
C GLU A 83 14.88 -2.13 -18.99
N GLY A 84 13.93 -1.70 -19.83
CA GLY A 84 12.92 -2.57 -20.42
C GLY A 84 11.84 -3.07 -19.45
N ALA A 85 11.87 -2.72 -18.16
CA ALA A 85 10.80 -3.06 -17.24
C ALA A 85 9.52 -2.29 -17.58
N ARG A 86 8.38 -2.98 -17.57
CA ARG A 86 7.06 -2.38 -17.85
C ARG A 86 6.05 -2.72 -16.78
N PHE A 87 5.23 -1.75 -16.40
CA PHE A 87 4.05 -2.00 -15.59
C PHE A 87 2.94 -2.62 -16.45
N VAL A 88 2.31 -3.67 -15.93
CA VAL A 88 1.20 -4.39 -16.57
C VAL A 88 -0.12 -4.15 -15.83
N GLY A 89 -0.12 -4.22 -14.50
CA GLY A 89 -1.35 -4.10 -13.71
C GLY A 89 -1.13 -4.30 -12.23
N PHE A 90 -2.23 -4.38 -11.47
CA PHE A 90 -2.20 -4.63 -10.04
C PHE A 90 -3.34 -5.55 -9.61
N GLU A 91 -3.03 -6.52 -8.75
CA GLU A 91 -4.02 -7.37 -8.09
C GLU A 91 -3.99 -7.11 -6.58
N VAL A 92 -5.17 -6.98 -5.96
CA VAL A 92 -5.34 -6.75 -4.51
C VAL A 92 -4.79 -7.90 -3.64
N GLY A 93 -4.50 -9.06 -4.22
CA GLY A 93 -3.87 -10.19 -3.53
C GLY A 93 -4.89 -11.14 -2.91
N SER A 94 -4.76 -11.39 -1.61
CA SER A 94 -5.68 -12.24 -0.84
C SER A 94 -7.15 -11.76 -0.93
N ARG A 95 -8.10 -12.62 -0.55
CA ARG A 95 -9.50 -12.20 -0.42
C ARG A 95 -9.61 -11.10 0.65
N PRO A 96 -10.15 -9.90 0.32
CA PRO A 96 -10.34 -8.85 1.32
C PRO A 96 -11.14 -9.31 2.53
N LYS A 97 -10.63 -9.02 3.72
CA LYS A 97 -11.28 -9.32 4.99
C LYS A 97 -11.60 -8.04 5.74
N TRP A 98 -12.82 -7.93 6.24
CA TRP A 98 -13.21 -6.85 7.15
C TRP A 98 -12.49 -7.00 8.49
N VAL A 99 -11.85 -5.92 8.94
CA VAL A 99 -11.25 -5.76 10.26
C VAL A 99 -12.17 -4.84 11.06
N PRO A 100 -12.83 -5.32 12.11
CA PRO A 100 -13.72 -4.50 12.92
C PRO A 100 -12.94 -3.47 13.76
N PRO A 101 -13.57 -2.36 14.20
CA PRO A 101 -13.01 -1.52 15.25
C PRO A 101 -12.62 -2.33 16.49
N GLY A 102 -11.51 -1.97 17.14
CA GLY A 102 -10.93 -2.69 18.29
C GLY A 102 -9.84 -3.70 17.91
N ASP A 103 -9.91 -4.27 16.71
CA ASP A 103 -8.85 -5.13 16.19
C ASP A 103 -7.68 -4.29 15.64
N GLU A 104 -6.46 -4.83 15.74
CA GLU A 104 -5.22 -4.19 15.26
C GLU A 104 -4.99 -2.77 15.82
N VAL A 105 -5.56 -2.51 17.01
CA VAL A 105 -5.40 -1.24 17.74
C VAL A 105 -5.96 -0.06 16.94
N ASN A 106 -7.15 -0.25 16.33
CA ASN A 106 -7.83 0.75 15.50
C ASN A 106 -9.21 1.14 16.04
N LYS A 107 -9.57 2.41 15.87
CA LYS A 107 -10.88 2.98 16.22
C LYS A 107 -11.92 2.84 15.10
N ILE A 108 -11.48 2.63 13.87
CA ILE A 108 -12.33 2.56 12.67
C ILE A 108 -11.96 1.30 11.91
N GLY A 109 -12.98 0.50 11.55
CA GLY A 109 -12.79 -0.71 10.77
C GLY A 109 -12.50 -0.43 9.31
N TYR A 110 -11.84 -1.37 8.64
CA TYR A 110 -11.46 -1.32 7.23
C TYR A 110 -11.40 -2.73 6.63
N TYR A 111 -11.43 -2.83 5.31
CA TYR A 111 -11.00 -4.05 4.63
C TYR A 111 -9.48 -4.10 4.56
N ARG A 112 -8.92 -5.29 4.74
CA ARG A 112 -7.50 -5.57 4.54
C ARG A 112 -7.31 -6.67 3.51
N SER A 113 -6.26 -6.55 2.72
CA SER A 113 -5.72 -7.63 1.91
C SER A 113 -4.21 -7.73 2.06
N PHE A 114 -3.69 -8.94 1.87
CA PHE A 114 -2.27 -9.28 1.88
C PHE A 114 -1.77 -9.68 0.51
N HIS A 115 -0.45 -9.50 0.31
CA HIS A 115 0.30 -10.01 -0.85
C HIS A 115 -0.32 -9.59 -2.19
N GLY A 116 -0.65 -8.30 -2.30
CA GLY A 116 -1.01 -7.68 -3.56
C GLY A 116 0.12 -7.86 -4.58
N LYS A 117 -0.24 -7.98 -5.86
CA LYS A 117 0.72 -8.27 -6.93
C LYS A 117 0.80 -7.08 -7.86
N LEU A 118 1.93 -6.37 -7.81
CA LEU A 118 2.31 -5.41 -8.84
C LEU A 118 2.80 -6.20 -10.06
N LYS A 119 1.94 -6.36 -11.05
CA LYS A 119 2.23 -7.12 -12.27
C LYS A 119 3.12 -6.29 -13.17
N VAL A 120 4.24 -6.89 -13.56
CA VAL A 120 5.25 -6.25 -14.39
C VAL A 120 5.72 -7.22 -15.46
N GLU A 121 6.33 -6.67 -16.48
CA GLU A 121 7.16 -7.40 -17.42
C GLU A 121 8.60 -7.00 -17.16
N LEU A 122 9.47 -7.99 -16.98
CA LEU A 122 10.91 -7.81 -16.79
C LEU A 122 11.62 -8.64 -17.87
N ASP A 123 12.44 -7.99 -18.69
CA ASP A 123 13.17 -8.65 -19.78
C ASP A 123 12.24 -9.45 -20.72
N GLY A 124 11.06 -8.89 -21.02
CA GLY A 124 10.03 -9.52 -21.87
C GLY A 124 9.28 -10.69 -21.21
N LYS A 125 9.46 -10.93 -19.90
CA LYS A 125 8.82 -12.02 -19.17
C LYS A 125 7.86 -11.50 -18.11
N PRO A 126 6.66 -12.09 -17.97
CA PRO A 126 5.76 -11.78 -16.86
C PRO A 126 6.42 -12.04 -15.51
N ALA A 127 6.32 -11.07 -14.62
CA ALA A 127 6.77 -11.17 -13.24
C ALA A 127 5.82 -10.38 -12.32
N SER A 128 6.04 -10.48 -11.01
CA SER A 128 5.30 -9.69 -10.04
C SER A 128 6.18 -9.26 -8.88
N LEU A 129 5.96 -8.05 -8.39
CA LEU A 129 6.51 -7.57 -7.12
C LEU A 129 5.42 -7.64 -6.05
N ASP A 130 5.79 -8.11 -4.85
CA ASP A 130 4.85 -8.26 -3.74
C ASP A 130 4.58 -6.91 -3.06
N VAL A 131 3.32 -6.66 -2.73
CA VAL A 131 2.87 -5.57 -1.87
C VAL A 131 2.26 -6.21 -0.62
N HIS A 132 2.98 -6.14 0.49
CA HIS A 132 2.70 -6.98 1.64
C HIS A 132 1.30 -6.78 2.24
N THR A 133 0.90 -5.55 2.53
CA THR A 133 -0.41 -5.25 3.13
C THR A 133 -1.01 -3.97 2.56
N ILE A 134 -2.28 -4.07 2.15
CA ILE A 134 -3.12 -2.94 1.80
C ILE A 134 -4.39 -2.91 2.65
N ILE A 135 -4.86 -1.70 2.97
CA ILE A 135 -6.11 -1.46 3.69
C ILE A 135 -7.02 -0.52 2.91
N SER A 136 -8.32 -0.58 3.18
CA SER A 136 -9.28 0.34 2.61
C SER A 136 -9.43 1.61 3.45
N TRP A 137 -9.55 2.75 2.79
CA TRP A 137 -10.04 3.97 3.41
C TRP A 137 -10.94 4.74 2.44
N GLN A 138 -12.17 5.04 2.84
CA GLN A 138 -13.17 5.78 2.06
C GLN A 138 -13.31 5.25 0.61
N GLY A 139 -13.50 3.94 0.46
CA GLY A 139 -13.69 3.31 -0.86
C GLY A 139 -12.43 3.20 -1.72
N ARG A 140 -11.23 3.38 -1.15
CA ARG A 140 -9.94 3.30 -1.86
C ARG A 140 -8.96 2.37 -1.15
N TRP A 141 -8.02 1.78 -1.88
CA TRP A 141 -6.94 0.96 -1.31
C TRP A 141 -5.65 1.75 -1.10
N TYR A 142 -4.99 1.50 0.02
CA TYR A 142 -3.71 2.09 0.38
C TYR A 142 -2.77 1.06 0.98
N ILE A 143 -1.47 1.23 0.73
CA ILE A 143 -0.41 0.44 1.34
C ILE A 143 -0.18 0.92 2.78
N THR A 144 -0.04 -0.06 3.68
CA THR A 144 0.47 0.17 5.05
C THR A 144 1.79 -0.57 5.30
N HIS A 145 2.06 -1.62 4.51
CA HIS A 145 3.34 -2.33 4.52
C HIS A 145 3.68 -2.76 3.09
N LEU A 146 4.86 -2.37 2.59
CA LEU A 146 5.34 -2.78 1.28
C LEU A 146 6.20 -4.05 1.37
N GLY A 147 7.19 -4.07 2.27
CA GLY A 147 7.92 -5.27 2.66
C GLY A 147 7.35 -5.94 3.91
N ASP A 148 7.97 -7.07 4.29
CA ASP A 148 7.61 -7.80 5.49
C ASP A 148 7.79 -6.94 6.76
N PHE A 149 7.02 -7.30 7.79
CA PHE A 149 7.18 -6.73 9.12
C PHE A 149 8.59 -7.04 9.65
N LYS A 150 9.48 -6.06 9.63
CA LYS A 150 10.75 -6.16 10.36
C LYS A 150 10.43 -6.14 11.86
N LYS A 151 10.46 -7.31 12.50
CA LYS A 151 10.51 -7.39 13.95
C LYS A 151 11.75 -6.62 14.40
N ARG A 152 11.56 -5.60 15.23
CA ARG A 152 12.65 -4.98 15.98
C ARG A 152 13.04 -5.90 17.12
#